data_AF-A3Z2Y0-F1
#
_entry.id   AF-A3Z2Y0-F1
#
_cell.length_a   1.000
_cell.length_b   1.000
_cell.length_c   1.000
_cell.angle_alpha   90.00
_cell.angle_beta   90.00
_cell.angle_gamma   90.00
#
_symmetry.space_group_name_H-M   'P 1'
#
loop_
_entity.id
_entity.type
_entity.pdbx_description
1 polymer ?
#
loop_
_entity_poly.entity_id
_entity_poly.type
_entity_poly.pdbx_seq_one_letter_code
_entity_poly.pdbx_strand_id
1 'polypeptide(L)'
;MIALPDIAGHDTIQARLLSGMDNFNASLEAFNAPVNSLVWGWPTVGLIAITGIFLMVGLRFMPLQRLIYGVRMVLLPSKDGSEGEITPFQALMTSLSATIGTGNIAGVAGAIAVGGPGAVFWMWIIAIFGIATKYAEAVLAVKFRETDGSGNH
;
A
#
# COMPACT_ATOMS: atom_id res chain seq x y z
N MET A 1 20.59 23.91 57.80
CA MET A 1 21.05 24.08 56.40
C MET A 1 21.90 22.86 56.07
N ILE A 2 21.27 21.76 55.67
CA ILE A 2 21.95 20.52 55.30
C ILE A 2 22.29 20.65 53.81
N ALA A 3 23.57 20.82 53.48
CA ALA A 3 24.03 20.77 52.10
C ALA A 3 23.89 19.31 51.62
N LEU A 4 22.98 19.07 50.69
CA LEU A 4 22.87 17.77 50.02
C LEU A 4 24.19 17.50 49.26
N PRO A 5 24.74 16.28 49.35
CA PRO A 5 25.97 15.91 48.64
C PRO A 5 25.76 15.94 47.12
N ASP A 6 26.83 16.32 46.44
CA ASP A 6 26.96 16.63 45.01
C ASP A 6 26.22 15.68 44.05
N ILE A 7 25.13 16.19 43.45
CA ILE A 7 24.36 15.57 42.36
C ILE A 7 25.01 15.78 40.97
N ALA A 8 26.07 16.59 40.85
CA ALA A 8 26.66 16.95 39.55
C ALA A 8 27.29 15.76 38.80
N GLY A 9 27.73 14.72 39.53
CA GLY A 9 28.24 13.49 38.93
C GLY A 9 27.17 12.65 38.23
N HIS A 10 25.93 12.66 38.74
CA HIS A 10 24.81 11.95 38.12
C HIS A 10 24.33 12.69 36.85
N ASP A 11 24.26 14.02 36.91
CA ASP A 11 23.84 14.87 35.79
C ASP A 11 24.82 14.81 34.60
N THR A 12 26.12 14.69 34.88
CA THR A 12 27.15 14.55 33.84
C THR A 12 27.12 13.18 33.15
N ILE A 13 26.86 12.09 33.88
CA ILE A 13 26.68 10.76 33.29
C ILE A 13 25.41 10.72 32.42
N GLN A 14 24.32 11.31 32.91
CA GLN A 14 23.09 11.43 32.12
C GLN A 14 23.31 12.25 30.84
N ALA A 15 24.03 13.38 30.91
CA ALA A 15 24.35 14.19 29.73
C ALA A 15 25.21 13.43 28.70
N ARG A 16 26.15 12.59 29.15
CA ARG A 16 26.99 11.76 28.26
C ARG A 16 26.22 10.61 27.61
N LEU A 17 25.29 9.98 28.34
CA LEU A 17 24.41 8.95 27.79
C LEU A 17 23.42 9.53 26.78
N LEU A 18 22.80 10.67 27.09
CA LEU A 18 21.87 11.35 26.19
C LEU A 18 22.57 11.81 24.90
N SER A 19 23.73 12.47 25.01
CA SER A 19 24.51 12.85 23.81
C SER A 19 25.01 11.64 23.00
N GLY A 20 25.35 10.52 23.65
CA GLY A 20 25.65 9.26 22.97
C GLY A 20 24.45 8.70 22.20
N MET A 21 23.25 8.75 22.79
CA MET A 21 21.99 8.34 22.15
C MET A 21 21.61 9.28 21.00
N ASP A 22 21.81 10.59 21.15
CA ASP A 22 21.53 11.58 20.10
C ASP A 22 22.46 11.40 18.90
N ASN A 23 23.76 11.16 19.14
CA ASN A 23 24.72 10.88 18.07
C ASN A 23 24.41 9.56 17.33
N PHE A 24 23.95 8.54 18.05
CA PHE A 24 23.50 7.28 17.46
C PHE A 24 22.23 7.48 16.62
N ASN A 25 21.23 8.18 17.15
CA ASN A 25 20.00 8.51 16.42
C ASN A 25 20.30 9.36 15.18
N ALA A 26 21.19 10.35 15.29
CA ALA A 26 21.62 11.17 14.16
C ALA A 26 22.30 10.34 13.06
N SER A 27 23.07 9.31 13.43
CA SER A 27 23.69 8.39 12.47
C SER A 27 22.64 7.51 11.77
N LEU A 28 21.63 7.04 12.51
CA LEU A 28 20.51 6.28 11.95
C LEU A 28 19.66 7.15 11.01
N GLU A 29 19.36 8.38 11.40
CA GLU A 29 18.61 9.33 10.58
C GLU A 29 19.39 9.73 9.33
N ALA A 30 20.71 9.96 9.43
CA ALA A 30 21.55 10.29 8.28
C ALA A 30 21.56 9.19 7.22
N PHE A 31 21.49 7.92 7.63
CA PHE A 31 21.37 6.79 6.70
C PHE A 31 19.93 6.59 6.21
N ASN A 32 18.93 6.72 7.08
CA ASN A 32 17.54 6.46 6.76
C ASN A 32 16.91 7.58 5.91
N ALA A 33 17.30 8.84 6.09
CA ALA A 33 16.76 9.98 5.37
C ALA A 33 16.86 9.86 3.83
N PRO A 34 18.01 9.53 3.22
CA PRO A 34 18.09 9.38 1.76
C PRO A 34 17.27 8.19 1.24
N VAL A 35 17.25 7.08 1.97
CA VAL A 35 16.44 5.89 1.60
C VAL A 35 14.95 6.23 1.69
N ASN A 36 14.53 6.89 2.77
CA ASN A 36 13.15 7.29 2.98
C ASN A 36 12.67 8.28 1.91
N SER A 37 13.51 9.24 1.54
CA SER A 37 13.21 10.20 0.46
C SER A 37 13.09 9.51 -0.90
N LEU A 38 13.88 8.48 -1.18
CA LEU A 38 13.82 7.76 -2.45
C LEU A 38 12.60 6.84 -2.52
N VAL A 39 12.36 6.05 -1.46
CA VAL A 39 11.29 5.04 -1.41
C VAL A 39 9.92 5.66 -1.21
N TRP A 40 9.79 6.66 -0.35
CA TRP A 40 8.49 7.28 -0.01
C TRP A 40 8.29 8.67 -0.62
N GLY A 41 9.29 9.18 -1.36
CA GLY A 41 9.19 10.47 -2.01
C GLY A 41 8.65 10.41 -3.43
N TRP A 42 8.93 11.48 -4.17
CA TRP A 42 8.45 11.69 -5.53
C TRP A 42 8.83 10.61 -6.55
N PRO A 43 10.01 9.94 -6.49
CA PRO A 43 10.39 8.94 -7.48
C PRO A 43 9.42 7.75 -7.54
N THR A 44 9.03 7.20 -6.38
CA THR A 44 8.10 6.06 -6.31
C THR A 44 6.70 6.47 -6.78
N VAL A 45 6.23 7.64 -6.36
CA VAL A 45 4.93 8.18 -6.82
C VAL A 45 4.93 8.35 -8.34
N GLY A 46 6.00 8.92 -8.90
CA GLY A 46 6.17 9.07 -10.34
C GLY A 46 6.20 7.72 -11.07
N LEU A 47 6.93 6.73 -10.55
CA LEU A 47 7.04 5.40 -11.16
C LEU A 47 5.69 4.68 -11.17
N ILE A 48 4.93 4.73 -10.07
CA ILE A 48 3.58 4.17 -10.00
C ILE A 48 2.64 4.88 -10.98
N ALA A 49 2.69 6.23 -11.03
CA ALA A 49 1.86 7.01 -11.94
C ALA A 49 2.18 6.70 -13.41
N ILE A 50 3.45 6.68 -13.79
CA ILE A 50 3.90 6.38 -15.16
C ILE A 50 3.49 4.97 -15.56
N THR A 51 3.73 3.98 -14.70
CA THR A 51 3.36 2.58 -14.95
C THR A 51 1.85 2.44 -15.11
N GLY A 52 1.08 3.08 -14.23
CA GLY A 52 -0.38 3.07 -14.28
C GLY A 52 -0.93 3.75 -15.55
N ILE A 53 -0.37 4.88 -15.96
CA ILE A 53 -0.73 5.57 -17.22
C ILE A 53 -0.37 4.70 -18.42
N PHE A 54 0.85 4.16 -18.46
CA PHE A 54 1.32 3.31 -19.54
C PHE A 54 0.42 2.08 -19.73
N LEU A 55 0.07 1.39 -18.64
CA LEU A 55 -0.85 0.26 -18.66
C LEU A 55 -2.27 0.69 -19.03
N MET A 56 -2.78 1.80 -18.50
CA MET A 56 -4.13 2.28 -18.80
C MET A 56 -4.32 2.63 -20.27
N VAL A 57 -3.32 3.25 -20.90
CA VAL A 57 -3.29 3.53 -22.34
C VAL A 57 -3.11 2.24 -23.14
N GLY A 58 -2.19 1.36 -22.74
CA GLY A 58 -1.94 0.07 -23.41
C GLY A 58 -3.17 -0.84 -23.43
N LEU A 59 -3.97 -0.83 -22.36
CA LEU A 59 -5.21 -1.57 -22.24
C LEU A 59 -6.43 -0.82 -22.82
N ARG A 60 -6.25 0.32 -23.48
CA ARG A 60 -7.34 1.13 -24.10
C ARG A 60 -8.50 1.43 -23.14
N PHE A 61 -8.24 1.75 -21.87
CA PHE A 61 -9.28 2.00 -20.86
C PHE A 61 -10.28 0.84 -20.63
N MET A 62 -9.96 -0.36 -21.11
CA MET A 62 -10.76 -1.56 -20.91
C MET A 62 -11.01 -1.90 -19.43
N PRO A 63 -10.08 -1.68 -18.47
CA PRO A 63 -10.33 -1.92 -17.05
C PRO A 63 -11.50 -1.10 -16.49
N LEU A 64 -11.62 0.18 -16.87
CA LEU A 64 -12.71 1.05 -16.41
C LEU A 64 -14.05 0.65 -17.01
N GLN A 65 -14.08 0.29 -18.30
CA GLN A 65 -15.32 -0.09 -18.99
C GLN A 65 -15.83 -1.48 -18.55
N ARG A 66 -14.93 -2.42 -18.31
CA ARG A 66 -15.28 -3.80 -17.94
C ARG A 66 -15.53 -3.98 -16.44
N LEU A 67 -15.16 -3.01 -15.60
CA LEU A 67 -15.43 -3.05 -14.15
C LEU A 67 -16.91 -3.27 -13.84
N ILE A 68 -17.80 -2.51 -14.49
CA ILE A 68 -19.25 -2.61 -14.27
C ILE A 68 -19.78 -4.00 -14.66
N TYR A 69 -19.29 -4.53 -15.79
CA TYR A 69 -19.67 -5.86 -16.24
C TYR A 69 -19.18 -6.95 -15.28
N GLY A 70 -17.94 -6.84 -14.80
CA GLY A 70 -17.36 -7.79 -13.83
C GLY A 70 -18.09 -7.78 -12.48
N VAL A 71 -18.41 -6.59 -11.95
CA VAL A 71 -19.19 -6.47 -10.70
C VAL A 71 -20.57 -7.10 -10.85
N ARG A 72 -21.27 -6.86 -11.97
CA ARG A 72 -22.55 -7.52 -12.24
C ARG A 72 -22.42 -9.03 -12.30
N MET A 73 -21.36 -9.55 -12.92
CA MET A 73 -21.13 -10.99 -13.04
C MET A 73 -20.86 -11.67 -11.69
N VAL A 74 -20.17 -10.98 -10.76
CA VAL A 74 -19.90 -11.50 -9.42
C VAL A 74 -21.13 -11.43 -8.51
N LEU A 75 -21.98 -10.42 -8.69
CA LEU A 75 -23.20 -10.22 -7.88
C LEU A 75 -24.41 -11.03 -8.39
N LEU A 76 -24.44 -11.39 -9.67
CA LEU A 76 -25.49 -12.23 -10.23
C LEU A 76 -25.20 -13.70 -9.89
N PRO A 77 -26.24 -14.51 -9.56
CA PRO A 77 -26.05 -15.94 -9.37
C PRO A 77 -25.52 -16.59 -10.65
N SER A 78 -24.41 -17.34 -10.56
CA SER A 78 -23.93 -18.16 -11.68
C SER A 78 -25.03 -19.13 -12.10
N LYS A 79 -25.42 -19.09 -13.37
CA LYS A 79 -26.41 -20.01 -13.95
C LYS A 79 -25.86 -21.41 -14.22
N ASP A 80 -24.54 -21.55 -14.20
CA ASP A 80 -23.86 -22.79 -14.57
C ASP A 80 -23.01 -23.27 -13.38
N GLY A 81 -23.23 -24.53 -12.98
CA GLY A 81 -22.52 -25.25 -11.93
C GLY A 81 -21.04 -25.44 -12.27
N SER A 82 -20.28 -24.37 -12.10
CA SER A 82 -18.84 -24.31 -12.38
C SER A 82 -18.03 -24.88 -11.21
N GLU A 83 -16.96 -25.58 -11.56
CA GLU A 83 -16.02 -26.34 -10.71
C GLU A 83 -15.20 -25.44 -9.77
N GLY A 84 -15.83 -24.79 -8.81
CA GLY A 84 -15.14 -24.01 -7.78
C GLY A 84 -15.78 -24.23 -6.41
N GLU A 85 -14.96 -24.54 -5.40
CA GLU A 85 -15.44 -24.78 -4.03
C GLU A 85 -16.09 -23.54 -3.37
N ILE A 86 -15.83 -22.35 -3.91
CA ILE A 86 -16.35 -21.07 -3.44
C ILE A 86 -16.99 -20.28 -4.58
N THR A 87 -18.10 -19.60 -4.27
CA THR A 87 -18.76 -18.72 -5.24
C THR A 87 -17.85 -17.54 -5.62
N PRO A 88 -17.96 -16.98 -6.84
CA PRO A 88 -17.21 -15.79 -7.24
C PRO A 88 -17.35 -14.61 -6.27
N PHE A 89 -18.54 -14.48 -5.65
CA PHE A 89 -18.80 -13.49 -4.62
C PHE A 89 -18.03 -13.74 -3.32
N GLN A 90 -17.98 -15.00 -2.85
CA GLN A 90 -17.18 -15.37 -1.68
C GLN A 90 -15.68 -15.15 -1.91
N ALA A 91 -15.16 -15.51 -3.10
CA ALA A 91 -13.78 -15.25 -3.45
C ALA A 91 -13.43 -13.74 -3.43
N LEU A 92 -14.32 -12.90 -3.98
CA LEU A 92 -14.17 -11.45 -3.95
C LEU A 92 -14.17 -10.91 -2.51
N MET A 93 -15.11 -11.36 -1.67
CA MET A 93 -15.21 -10.89 -0.29
C MET A 93 -14.00 -11.28 0.56
N THR A 94 -13.44 -12.48 0.34
CA THR A 94 -12.18 -12.91 0.99
C THR A 94 -11.02 -11.99 0.60
N SER A 95 -10.87 -11.68 -0.69
CA SER A 95 -9.83 -10.75 -1.16
C SER A 95 -10.03 -9.32 -0.66
N LEU A 96 -11.28 -8.85 -0.58
CA LEU A 96 -11.60 -7.52 -0.08
C LEU A 96 -11.33 -7.40 1.42
N SER A 97 -11.68 -8.43 2.21
CA SER A 97 -11.38 -8.50 3.64
C SER A 97 -9.88 -8.42 3.91
N ALA A 98 -9.06 -9.08 3.07
CA ALA A 98 -7.61 -9.03 3.19
C ALA A 98 -7.02 -7.64 2.88
N THR A 99 -7.72 -6.80 2.13
CA THR A 99 -7.21 -5.48 1.69
C THR A 99 -7.82 -4.31 2.44
N ILE A 100 -9.01 -4.45 3.03
CA ILE A 100 -9.67 -3.43 3.85
C ILE A 100 -9.42 -3.72 5.32
N GLY A 101 -8.55 -2.92 5.94
CA GLY A 101 -8.28 -2.97 7.37
C GLY A 101 -8.37 -1.60 8.04
N THR A 102 -8.27 -1.59 9.37
CA THR A 102 -8.20 -0.37 10.18
C THR A 102 -7.07 0.56 9.74
N GLY A 103 -5.95 -0.02 9.27
CA GLY A 103 -4.80 0.71 8.73
C GLY A 103 -5.13 1.58 7.52
N ASN A 104 -5.97 1.11 6.59
CA ASN A 104 -6.36 1.92 5.42
C ASN A 104 -7.23 3.10 5.84
N ILE A 105 -8.12 2.91 6.81
CA ILE A 105 -9.01 3.98 7.30
C ILE A 105 -8.19 5.03 8.06
N ALA A 106 -7.32 4.60 8.97
CA ALA A 106 -6.42 5.50 9.70
C ALA A 106 -5.45 6.24 8.76
N GLY A 107 -4.95 5.57 7.73
CA GLY A 107 -4.09 6.16 6.70
C GLY A 107 -4.80 7.24 5.89
N VAL A 108 -6.04 6.99 5.47
CA VAL A 108 -6.87 8.00 4.78
C VAL A 108 -7.18 9.17 5.71
N ALA A 109 -7.54 8.92 6.97
CA ALA A 109 -7.79 9.96 7.95
C ALA A 109 -6.53 10.83 8.19
N GLY A 110 -5.35 10.20 8.32
CA GLY A 110 -4.07 10.90 8.45
C GLY A 110 -3.71 11.71 7.21
N ALA A 111 -3.93 11.16 6.01
CA ALA A 111 -3.67 11.85 4.75
C ALA A 111 -4.56 13.11 4.59
N ILE A 112 -5.83 13.02 4.99
CA ILE A 112 -6.75 14.18 4.98
C ILE A 112 -6.37 15.18 6.08
N ALA A 113 -5.99 14.72 7.27
CA ALA A 113 -5.59 15.58 8.37
C ALA A 113 -4.33 16.40 8.04
N VAL A 114 -3.35 15.79 7.36
CA VAL A 114 -2.08 16.44 7.00
C VAL A 114 -2.18 17.20 5.67
N GLY A 115 -2.83 16.61 4.65
CA GLY A 115 -2.91 17.17 3.30
C GLY A 115 -4.14 18.04 3.02
N GLY A 116 -5.06 18.15 3.98
CA GLY A 116 -6.33 18.84 3.81
C GLY A 116 -7.31 18.10 2.88
N PRO A 117 -8.46 18.72 2.54
CA PRO A 117 -9.50 18.09 1.73
C PRO A 117 -9.05 17.76 0.30
N GLY A 118 -7.99 18.41 -0.20
CA GLY A 118 -7.41 18.14 -1.53
C GLY A 118 -6.75 16.77 -1.66
N ALA A 119 -6.40 16.10 -0.55
CA ALA A 119 -5.81 14.76 -0.57
C ALA A 119 -6.73 13.72 -1.22
N VAL A 120 -8.06 13.86 -1.05
CA VAL A 120 -9.05 12.91 -1.58
C VAL A 120 -9.05 12.90 -3.10
N PHE A 121 -8.88 14.07 -3.74
CA PHE A 121 -8.78 14.17 -5.20
C PHE A 121 -7.60 13.37 -5.74
N TRP A 122 -6.43 13.50 -5.10
CA TRP A 122 -5.24 12.74 -5.48
C TRP A 122 -5.40 11.25 -5.20
N MET A 123 -6.09 10.87 -4.12
CA MET A 123 -6.42 9.47 -3.83
C MET A 123 -7.27 8.82 -4.92
N TRP A 124 -8.24 9.54 -5.49
CA TRP A 124 -9.03 9.01 -6.61
C TRP A 124 -8.21 8.84 -7.89
N ILE A 125 -7.31 9.78 -8.18
CA ILE A 125 -6.41 9.67 -9.34
C ILE A 125 -5.53 8.43 -9.24
N ILE A 126 -4.86 8.22 -8.10
CA ILE A 126 -4.01 7.03 -7.91
C ILE A 126 -4.85 5.74 -7.89
N ALA A 127 -6.09 5.78 -7.41
CA ALA A 127 -6.98 4.62 -7.42
C ALA A 127 -7.34 4.19 -8.86
N ILE A 128 -7.59 5.14 -9.75
CA ILE A 128 -7.86 4.87 -11.18
C ILE A 128 -6.65 4.14 -11.81
N PHE A 129 -5.44 4.63 -11.56
CA PHE A 129 -4.23 3.98 -12.06
C PHE A 129 -3.99 2.61 -11.41
N GLY A 130 -4.27 2.47 -10.11
CA GLY A 130 -4.19 1.21 -9.38
C GLY A 130 -5.10 0.12 -9.96
N ILE A 131 -6.30 0.49 -10.44
CA ILE A 131 -7.23 -0.45 -11.09
C ILE A 131 -6.62 -1.01 -12.38
N ALA A 132 -5.98 -0.17 -13.21
CA ALA A 132 -5.32 -0.65 -14.43
C ALA A 132 -4.17 -1.62 -14.12
N THR A 133 -3.33 -1.29 -13.14
CA THR A 133 -2.22 -2.16 -12.74
C THR A 133 -2.71 -3.50 -12.20
N LYS A 134 -3.67 -3.49 -11.26
CA LYS A 134 -4.25 -4.72 -10.70
C LYS A 134 -4.92 -5.58 -11.76
N TYR A 135 -5.61 -4.96 -12.71
CA TYR A 135 -6.20 -5.69 -13.82
C TYR A 135 -5.15 -6.32 -14.73
N ALA A 136 -4.07 -5.59 -15.06
CA ALA A 136 -2.97 -6.15 -15.83
C ALA A 136 -2.31 -7.34 -15.12
N GLU A 137 -2.05 -7.23 -13.81
CA GLU A 137 -1.56 -8.35 -12.99
C GLU A 137 -2.48 -9.57 -13.06
N ALA A 138 -3.78 -9.39 -12.91
CA ALA A 138 -4.75 -10.48 -12.98
C ALA A 138 -4.80 -11.14 -14.37
N VAL A 139 -4.75 -10.34 -15.45
CA VAL A 139 -4.74 -10.86 -16.82
C VAL A 139 -3.45 -11.61 -17.12
N LEU A 140 -2.28 -11.07 -16.70
CA LEU A 140 -1.01 -11.77 -16.84
C LEU A 140 -1.00 -13.06 -16.02
N ALA A 141 -1.50 -13.04 -14.79
CA ALA A 141 -1.59 -14.22 -13.94
C ALA A 141 -2.41 -15.33 -14.60
N VAL A 142 -3.52 -15.02 -15.25
CA VAL A 142 -4.31 -16.02 -15.99
C VAL A 142 -3.62 -16.46 -17.29
N LYS A 143 -2.98 -15.54 -18.01
CA LYS A 143 -2.33 -15.82 -19.30
C LYS A 143 -1.07 -16.68 -19.14
N PHE A 144 -0.30 -16.46 -18.09
CA PHE A 144 0.94 -17.15 -17.75
C PHE A 144 0.76 -18.19 -16.64
N ARG A 145 -0.49 -18.52 -16.28
CA ARG A 145 -0.75 -19.71 -15.47
C ARG A 145 -0.40 -20.94 -16.30
N GLU A 146 0.87 -21.33 -16.27
CA GLU A 146 1.27 -22.63 -16.79
C GLU A 146 0.52 -23.71 -16.02
N THR A 147 -0.12 -24.60 -16.77
CA THR A 147 -0.67 -25.83 -16.21
C THR A 147 0.52 -26.77 -16.07
N ASP A 148 0.91 -27.10 -14.84
CA ASP A 148 1.88 -28.17 -14.62
C ASP A 148 1.37 -29.44 -15.32
N GLY A 149 2.28 -30.17 -15.96
CA GLY A 149 1.99 -31.41 -16.69
C GLY A 149 1.40 -32.52 -15.81
N SER A 150 1.24 -32.28 -14.51
CA SER A 150 0.66 -33.19 -13.51
C SER A 150 -0.77 -32.84 -13.09
N GLY A 151 -1.42 -31.85 -13.69
CA GLY A 151 -2.87 -31.65 -13.54
C GLY A 151 -3.38 -31.36 -12.13
N ASN A 152 -2.58 -30.71 -11.27
CA ASN A 152 -3.05 -30.23 -9.97
C ASN A 152 -3.12 -28.70 -9.96
N HIS A 153 -4.21 -28.17 -9.39
CA HIS A 153 -4.58 -26.75 -9.42
C HIS A 153 -3.81 -25.87 -8.44
#